data_AF-A0A0A7ACQ5-F1
#
_entry.id   AF-A0A0A7ACQ5-F1
#
_cell.length_a   1.000
_cell.length_b   1.000
_cell.length_c   1.000
_cell.angle_alpha   90.00
_cell.angle_beta   90.00
_cell.angle_gamma   90.00
#
_symmetry.space_group_name_H-M   'P 1'
#
loop_
_entity.id
_entity.type
_entity.pdbx_description
1 polymer ?
#
loop_
_entity_poly.entity_id
_entity_poly.type
_entity_poly.pdbx_seq_one_letter_code
_entity_poly.pdbx_strand_id
1 'polypeptide(L)'
;LFPLATIITPNTTEASALLGGRPVIDIQDMEEAAVSLHAFGSRYVLVKGGHLVGSSSAKGTAVDVLYDGQEMFHLSADVVDTKHTHGTGCTLASSIAAHLARGYVPKEAVTNGKAYITSLLEVSKTISHGTGVQKPMSHEMLIQPKQGLSFATGLSPSRNLCDLRCYGVTDPLCNEKCGRTMVEAVRLAVAGGATIIQLREKDLDARKFVELAREVLAVTRPHGIPVLINDRVDVAIASDADGVHVGQSDINVSDVRAMLGPQKIIGVSVGSVDEAIHAERDGADYLGAGGAYPTGTKVDANCIGVSMIGSICRAVDIPVVAIGGIKLENAAESIAVGADGVAVVSGIFAADDPESACRDFLKIVDEALISRVTEDRNSSS
;
A
#
# COMPACT_ATOMS: atom_id res chain seq x y z
N LEU A 1 16.14 -30.76 9.41
CA LEU A 1 15.47 -29.83 8.47
C LEU A 1 15.22 -28.45 9.08
N PHE A 2 14.83 -28.35 10.35
CA PHE A 2 14.53 -27.07 11.01
C PHE A 2 15.63 -26.01 10.88
N PRO A 3 16.93 -26.32 11.09
CA PRO A 3 18.00 -25.33 10.92
C PRO A 3 18.21 -24.82 9.49
N LEU A 4 17.64 -25.51 8.50
CA LEU A 4 17.73 -25.16 7.07
C LEU A 4 16.50 -24.39 6.59
N ALA A 5 15.43 -24.33 7.40
CA ALA A 5 14.19 -23.67 7.04
C ALA A 5 14.18 -22.25 7.58
N THR A 6 14.05 -21.26 6.69
CA THR A 6 13.84 -19.85 7.07
C THR A 6 12.61 -19.71 7.94
N ILE A 7 11.51 -20.36 7.56
CA ILE A 7 10.26 -20.40 8.32
C ILE A 7 9.67 -21.81 8.30
N ILE A 8 9.10 -22.24 9.41
CA ILE A 8 8.23 -23.42 9.50
C ILE A 8 6.81 -22.99 9.80
N THR A 9 5.82 -23.75 9.30
CA THR A 9 4.41 -23.36 9.40
C THR A 9 3.51 -24.48 9.94
N PRO A 10 3.78 -25.09 11.12
CA PRO A 10 2.95 -26.19 11.62
C PRO A 10 1.54 -25.73 11.99
N ASN A 11 0.53 -26.59 11.82
CA ASN A 11 -0.76 -26.42 12.51
C ASN A 11 -0.67 -26.90 13.97
N THR A 12 -1.71 -26.70 14.78
CA THR A 12 -1.71 -27.09 16.20
C THR A 12 -1.49 -28.59 16.44
N THR A 13 -2.04 -29.47 15.60
CA THR A 13 -1.82 -30.92 15.68
C THR A 13 -0.39 -31.31 15.31
N GLU A 14 0.17 -30.71 14.26
CA GLU A 14 1.57 -30.90 13.84
C GLU A 14 2.53 -30.40 14.93
N ALA A 15 2.27 -29.21 15.49
CA ALA A 15 3.06 -28.64 16.58
C ALA A 15 3.03 -29.54 17.82
N SER A 16 1.85 -30.06 18.19
CA SER A 16 1.69 -31.01 19.28
C SER A 16 2.53 -32.28 19.07
N ALA A 17 2.48 -32.86 17.87
CA ALA A 17 3.25 -34.06 17.54
C ALA A 17 4.77 -33.82 17.59
N LEU A 18 5.23 -32.66 17.08
CA LEU A 18 6.63 -32.27 17.10
C LEU A 18 7.16 -32.00 18.52
N LEU A 19 6.28 -31.62 19.45
CA LEU A 19 6.59 -31.34 20.85
C LEU A 19 6.27 -32.52 21.78
N GLY A 20 6.25 -33.74 21.26
CA GLY A 20 6.11 -34.96 22.07
C GLY A 20 4.70 -35.21 22.60
N GLY A 21 3.67 -34.75 21.87
CA GLY A 21 2.26 -34.94 22.23
C GLY A 21 1.73 -33.90 23.23
N ARG A 22 2.48 -32.82 23.48
CA ARG A 22 2.00 -31.69 24.28
C ARG A 22 0.73 -31.10 23.60
N PRO A 23 -0.41 -30.95 24.30
CA PRO A 23 -1.60 -30.33 23.73
C PRO A 23 -1.33 -28.87 23.32
N VAL A 24 -1.91 -28.44 22.20
CA VAL A 24 -1.92 -27.04 21.77
C VAL A 24 -3.37 -26.66 21.50
N ILE A 25 -4.04 -26.11 22.52
CA ILE A 25 -5.51 -25.96 22.54
C ILE A 25 -5.99 -24.51 22.61
N ASP A 26 -5.12 -23.58 22.96
CA ASP A 26 -5.39 -22.15 22.99
C ASP A 26 -4.23 -21.32 22.39
N ILE A 27 -4.37 -20.00 22.39
CA ILE A 27 -3.35 -19.07 21.84
C ILE A 27 -2.07 -19.10 22.67
N GLN A 28 -2.19 -19.23 24.00
CA GLN A 28 -1.02 -19.28 24.89
C GLN A 28 -0.16 -20.51 24.60
N ASP A 29 -0.79 -21.66 24.40
CA ASP A 29 -0.09 -22.88 23.98
C ASP A 29 0.57 -22.73 22.61
N MET A 30 -0.04 -21.98 21.69
CA MET A 30 0.55 -21.72 20.36
C MET A 30 1.81 -20.87 20.48
N GLU A 31 1.82 -19.85 21.33
CA GLU A 31 3.00 -19.03 21.62
C GLU A 31 4.13 -19.89 22.20
N GLU A 32 3.83 -20.69 23.22
CA GLU A 32 4.82 -21.56 23.85
C GLU A 32 5.34 -22.63 22.88
N ALA A 33 4.47 -23.17 22.03
CA ALA A 33 4.86 -24.08 20.97
C ALA A 33 5.78 -23.39 19.94
N ALA A 34 5.51 -22.14 19.58
CA ALA A 34 6.34 -21.38 18.64
C ALA A 34 7.75 -21.15 19.19
N VAL A 35 7.89 -20.79 20.47
CA VAL A 35 9.20 -20.66 21.15
C VAL A 35 9.92 -22.00 21.17
N SER A 36 9.23 -23.07 21.58
CA SER A 36 9.84 -24.40 21.70
C SER A 36 10.31 -24.94 20.35
N LEU A 37 9.53 -24.70 19.29
CA LEU A 37 9.88 -25.12 17.94
C LEU A 37 11.01 -24.29 17.33
N HIS A 38 11.12 -23.00 17.70
CA HIS A 38 12.22 -22.14 17.28
C HIS A 38 13.56 -22.67 17.85
N ALA A 39 13.55 -23.25 19.05
CA ALA A 39 14.74 -23.87 19.64
C ALA A 39 15.31 -25.05 18.81
N PHE A 40 14.53 -25.64 17.90
CA PHE A 40 15.03 -26.64 16.93
C PHE A 40 15.79 -26.02 15.75
N GLY A 41 15.90 -24.69 15.67
CA GLY A 41 16.83 -23.96 14.80
C GLY A 41 16.21 -23.24 13.60
N SER A 42 14.88 -23.25 13.44
CA SER A 42 14.25 -22.41 12.40
C SER A 42 14.25 -20.94 12.83
N ARG A 43 14.52 -20.03 11.90
CA ARG A 43 14.61 -18.59 12.19
C ARG A 43 13.24 -17.95 12.49
N TYR A 44 12.17 -18.51 11.94
CA TYR A 44 10.79 -18.07 12.17
C TYR A 44 9.86 -19.27 12.34
N VAL A 45 8.88 -19.17 13.23
CA VAL A 45 7.88 -20.22 13.46
C VAL A 45 6.48 -19.63 13.39
N LEU A 46 5.67 -20.12 12.45
CA LEU A 46 4.26 -19.77 12.32
C LEU A 46 3.38 -20.96 12.75
N VAL A 47 2.77 -20.88 13.92
CA VAL A 47 1.77 -21.86 14.37
C VAL A 47 0.40 -21.43 13.87
N LYS A 48 -0.26 -22.27 13.06
CA LYS A 48 -1.55 -21.95 12.43
C LYS A 48 -2.72 -22.39 13.32
N GLY A 49 -3.57 -21.46 13.73
CA GLY A 49 -4.66 -21.72 14.69
C GLY A 49 -6.04 -21.95 14.06
N GLY A 50 -6.11 -22.16 12.74
CA GLY A 50 -7.38 -22.44 12.04
C GLY A 50 -8.16 -23.67 12.54
N HIS A 51 -7.57 -24.54 13.37
CA HIS A 51 -8.23 -25.68 14.01
C HIS A 51 -8.77 -25.39 15.42
N LEU A 52 -8.47 -24.22 16.02
CA LEU A 52 -8.91 -23.84 17.37
C LEU A 52 -10.28 -23.13 17.38
N VAL A 53 -10.98 -23.13 16.25
CA VAL A 53 -12.31 -22.53 16.10
C VAL A 53 -13.29 -23.21 17.06
N GLY A 54 -13.64 -22.51 18.14
CA GLY A 54 -14.68 -22.93 19.09
C GLY A 54 -14.22 -23.21 20.53
N SER A 55 -12.93 -23.21 20.83
CA SER A 55 -12.46 -23.59 22.19
C SER A 55 -11.96 -22.42 23.05
N SER A 56 -11.48 -21.32 22.48
CA SER A 56 -11.01 -20.14 23.27
C SER A 56 -10.89 -18.82 22.50
N SER A 57 -11.04 -18.79 21.16
CA SER A 57 -11.07 -17.54 20.41
C SER A 57 -12.46 -16.90 20.46
N ALA A 58 -12.51 -15.57 20.59
CA ALA A 58 -13.75 -14.81 20.47
C ALA A 58 -14.49 -15.25 19.20
N LYS A 59 -15.76 -15.66 19.37
CA LYS A 59 -16.65 -16.23 18.35
C LYS A 59 -16.31 -15.74 16.94
N GLY A 60 -15.74 -16.63 16.12
CA GLY A 60 -15.60 -16.41 14.68
C GLY A 60 -14.26 -15.87 14.19
N THR A 61 -13.17 -15.92 14.99
CA THR A 61 -11.83 -15.49 14.53
C THR A 61 -10.79 -16.63 14.59
N ALA A 62 -10.00 -16.76 13.52
CA ALA A 62 -8.86 -17.67 13.41
C ALA A 62 -7.56 -16.87 13.61
N VAL A 63 -6.79 -17.24 14.63
CA VAL A 63 -5.53 -16.58 14.98
C VAL A 63 -4.36 -17.48 14.60
N ASP A 64 -3.38 -16.96 13.87
CA ASP A 64 -2.08 -17.60 13.70
C ASP A 64 -1.02 -16.85 14.52
N VAL A 65 -0.05 -17.58 15.08
CA VAL A 65 1.01 -17.03 15.93
C VAL A 65 2.35 -17.16 15.22
N LEU A 66 3.01 -16.03 14.96
CA LEU A 66 4.34 -15.97 14.37
C LEU A 66 5.37 -15.55 15.44
N TYR A 67 6.44 -16.31 15.56
CA TYR A 67 7.60 -15.98 16.40
C TYR A 67 8.84 -15.80 15.53
N ASP A 68 9.59 -14.72 15.74
CA ASP A 68 10.83 -14.40 15.00
C ASP A 68 12.14 -14.64 15.79
N GLY A 69 12.01 -15.21 17.00
CA GLY A 69 13.12 -15.39 17.94
C GLY A 69 13.26 -14.27 18.96
N GLN A 70 12.48 -13.19 18.86
CA GLN A 70 12.45 -12.07 19.80
C GLN A 70 11.03 -11.70 20.22
N GLU A 71 10.14 -11.51 19.25
CA GLU A 71 8.77 -11.01 19.44
C GLU A 71 7.71 -12.01 18.93
N MET A 72 6.54 -11.96 19.57
CA MET A 72 5.35 -12.69 19.16
C MET A 72 4.42 -11.78 18.36
N PHE A 73 3.93 -12.29 17.22
CA PHE A 73 2.98 -11.59 16.36
C PHE A 73 1.75 -12.44 16.12
N HIS A 74 0.56 -11.84 16.33
CA HIS A 74 -0.72 -12.52 16.14
C HIS A 74 -1.40 -12.00 14.88
N LEU A 75 -1.76 -12.92 13.98
CA LEU A 75 -2.50 -12.62 12.77
C LEU A 75 -3.92 -13.17 12.91
N SER A 76 -4.88 -12.27 13.08
CA SER A 76 -6.29 -12.61 13.21
C SER A 76 -7.04 -12.38 11.91
N ALA A 77 -7.91 -13.33 11.53
CA ALA A 77 -8.82 -13.21 10.40
C ALA A 77 -10.18 -13.81 10.77
N ASP A 78 -11.26 -13.35 10.15
CA ASP A 78 -12.57 -13.95 10.33
C ASP A 78 -12.58 -15.41 9.85
N VAL A 79 -13.20 -16.28 10.63
CA VAL A 79 -13.38 -17.70 10.29
C VAL A 79 -14.38 -17.79 9.16
N VAL A 80 -13.89 -18.21 8.01
CA VAL A 80 -14.72 -18.47 6.86
C VAL A 80 -15.33 -19.87 7.02
N ASP A 81 -16.60 -19.95 7.45
CA ASP A 81 -17.35 -21.21 7.54
C ASP A 81 -17.48 -21.91 6.17
N THR A 82 -16.55 -22.82 5.86
CA THR A 82 -16.56 -23.62 4.64
C THR A 82 -16.27 -25.08 4.97
N LYS A 83 -16.87 -26.00 4.20
CA LYS A 83 -16.58 -27.45 4.30
C LYS A 83 -15.26 -27.85 3.64
N HIS A 84 -14.44 -26.90 3.17
CA HIS A 84 -13.31 -27.13 2.28
C HIS A 84 -12.00 -26.57 2.86
N THR A 85 -11.60 -27.00 4.06
CA THR A 85 -10.36 -26.58 4.73
C THR A 85 -9.11 -27.38 4.32
N HIS A 86 -9.27 -28.44 3.52
CA HIS A 86 -8.16 -29.28 3.07
C HIS A 86 -7.28 -28.57 2.02
N GLY A 87 -5.96 -28.60 2.21
CA GLY A 87 -4.97 -27.97 1.32
C GLY A 87 -4.58 -26.54 1.68
N THR A 88 -5.30 -25.88 2.59
CA THR A 88 -5.04 -24.49 3.02
C THR A 88 -3.64 -24.30 3.60
N GLY A 89 -3.11 -25.29 4.32
CA GLY A 89 -1.76 -25.27 4.88
C GLY A 89 -0.66 -25.24 3.83
N CYS A 90 -0.79 -26.04 2.76
CA CYS A 90 0.19 -26.05 1.66
C CYS A 90 0.10 -24.75 0.86
N THR A 91 -1.11 -24.27 0.57
CA THR A 91 -1.32 -23.00 -0.14
C THR A 91 -0.74 -21.83 0.64
N LEU A 92 -0.92 -21.77 1.96
CA LEU A 92 -0.33 -20.75 2.81
C LEU A 92 1.21 -20.82 2.78
N ALA A 93 1.79 -22.01 2.94
CA ALA A 93 3.24 -22.18 2.90
C ALA A 93 3.84 -21.79 1.52
N SER A 94 3.18 -22.18 0.42
CA SER A 94 3.59 -21.78 -0.94
C SER A 94 3.47 -20.28 -1.17
N SER A 95 2.40 -19.65 -0.65
CA SER A 95 2.22 -18.20 -0.74
C SER A 95 3.29 -17.44 0.03
N ILE A 96 3.63 -17.89 1.26
CA ILE A 96 4.71 -17.32 2.06
C ILE A 96 6.04 -17.46 1.32
N ALA A 97 6.34 -18.66 0.80
CA ALA A 97 7.58 -18.90 0.05
C ALA A 97 7.68 -18.00 -1.20
N ALA A 98 6.58 -17.78 -1.92
CA ALA A 98 6.55 -16.88 -3.07
C ALA A 98 6.80 -15.41 -2.68
N HIS A 99 6.23 -14.93 -1.57
CA HIS A 99 6.50 -13.57 -1.10
C HIS A 99 7.93 -13.40 -0.58
N LEU A 100 8.48 -14.39 0.13
CA LEU A 100 9.89 -14.40 0.53
C LEU A 100 10.81 -14.34 -0.70
N ALA A 101 10.51 -15.11 -1.75
CA ALA A 101 11.28 -15.10 -3.00
C ALA A 101 11.21 -13.74 -3.74
N ARG A 102 10.14 -12.97 -3.53
CA ARG A 102 9.97 -11.60 -4.03
C ARG A 102 10.67 -10.53 -3.18
N GLY A 103 11.39 -10.92 -2.12
CA GLY A 103 12.15 -10.01 -1.27
C GLY A 103 11.36 -9.38 -0.13
N TYR A 104 10.11 -9.81 0.12
CA TYR A 104 9.36 -9.37 1.29
C TYR A 104 10.01 -9.89 2.57
N VAL A 105 9.96 -9.10 3.63
CA VAL A 105 10.42 -9.56 4.95
C VAL A 105 9.45 -10.62 5.49
N PRO A 106 9.90 -11.57 6.34
CA PRO A 106 9.09 -12.73 6.74
C PRO A 106 7.72 -12.38 7.35
N LYS A 107 7.64 -11.31 8.14
CA LYS A 107 6.37 -10.82 8.70
C LYS A 107 5.38 -10.39 7.61
N GLU A 108 5.84 -9.66 6.59
CA GLU A 108 5.02 -9.25 5.45
C GLU A 108 4.60 -10.46 4.60
N ALA A 109 5.52 -11.39 4.36
CA ALA A 109 5.24 -12.61 3.61
C ALA A 109 4.16 -13.48 4.27
N VAL A 110 4.20 -13.61 5.61
CA VAL A 110 3.18 -14.29 6.41
C VAL A 110 1.85 -13.56 6.36
N THR A 111 1.86 -12.24 6.49
CA THR A 111 0.65 -11.40 6.44
C THR A 111 -0.05 -11.52 5.09
N ASN A 112 0.70 -11.38 3.99
CA ASN A 112 0.17 -11.50 2.64
C ASN A 112 -0.30 -12.92 2.33
N GLY A 113 0.42 -13.94 2.83
CA GLY A 113 0.00 -15.33 2.74
C GLY A 113 -1.33 -15.59 3.45
N LYS A 114 -1.52 -15.02 4.65
CA LYS A 114 -2.77 -15.10 5.42
C LYS A 114 -3.92 -14.38 4.71
N ALA A 115 -3.68 -13.19 4.17
CA ALA A 115 -4.68 -12.46 3.38
C ALA A 115 -5.13 -13.26 2.16
N TYR A 116 -4.17 -13.82 1.42
CA TYR A 116 -4.43 -14.62 0.23
C TYR A 116 -5.28 -15.85 0.54
N ILE A 117 -4.96 -16.61 1.60
CA ILE A 117 -5.73 -17.81 1.95
C ILE A 117 -7.13 -17.46 2.48
N THR A 118 -7.26 -16.36 3.22
CA THR A 118 -8.58 -15.89 3.69
C THR A 118 -9.46 -15.50 2.51
N SER A 119 -8.95 -14.71 1.55
CA SER A 119 -9.73 -14.36 0.37
C SER A 119 -10.06 -15.58 -0.50
N LEU A 120 -9.16 -16.56 -0.61
CA LEU A 120 -9.46 -17.85 -1.27
C LEU A 120 -10.63 -18.59 -0.62
N LEU A 121 -10.64 -18.66 0.71
CA LEU A 121 -11.73 -19.30 1.44
C LEU A 121 -13.04 -18.53 1.26
N GLU A 122 -13.02 -17.20 1.25
CA GLU A 122 -14.23 -16.39 1.00
C GLU A 122 -14.80 -16.61 -0.39
N VAL A 123 -13.97 -16.61 -1.44
CA VAL A 123 -14.41 -16.85 -2.82
C VAL A 123 -14.90 -18.30 -3.00
N SER A 124 -14.31 -19.26 -2.28
CA SER A 124 -14.80 -20.63 -2.33
C SER A 124 -16.24 -20.80 -1.81
N LYS A 125 -16.75 -19.85 -1.01
CA LYS A 125 -18.16 -19.83 -0.57
C LYS A 125 -19.14 -19.45 -1.69
N THR A 126 -18.73 -18.66 -2.67
CA THR A 126 -19.64 -18.07 -3.68
C THR A 126 -19.81 -18.94 -4.92
N ILE A 127 -19.05 -20.03 -5.06
CA ILE A 127 -19.17 -20.95 -6.21
C ILE A 127 -20.22 -22.03 -5.90
N SER A 128 -21.43 -21.88 -6.44
CA SER A 128 -22.39 -22.98 -6.58
C SER A 128 -22.77 -23.16 -8.04
N HIS A 129 -22.26 -24.20 -8.71
CA HIS A 129 -22.89 -24.85 -9.89
C HIS A 129 -22.18 -26.15 -10.29
N GLY A 130 -22.94 -27.24 -10.44
CA GLY A 130 -22.61 -28.40 -11.29
C GLY A 130 -22.25 -29.71 -10.58
N THR A 131 -22.95 -30.78 -10.94
CA THR A 131 -22.95 -32.12 -10.32
C THR A 131 -21.65 -32.92 -10.51
N GLY A 132 -20.92 -33.20 -9.41
CA GLY A 132 -20.06 -34.38 -9.27
C GLY A 132 -18.53 -34.18 -9.23
N VAL A 133 -17.99 -34.33 -8.00
CA VAL A 133 -16.59 -34.59 -7.56
C VAL A 133 -15.55 -33.46 -7.70
N GLN A 134 -15.48 -32.67 -6.62
CA GLN A 134 -14.28 -32.09 -5.98
C GLN A 134 -12.92 -32.29 -6.68
N LYS A 135 -12.26 -31.17 -7.00
CA LYS A 135 -10.82 -31.10 -7.30
C LYS A 135 -10.10 -30.26 -6.23
N PRO A 136 -8.80 -30.49 -5.96
CA PRO A 136 -8.03 -29.67 -5.03
C PRO A 136 -8.00 -28.23 -5.54
N MET A 137 -7.93 -27.28 -4.59
CA MET A 137 -7.91 -25.82 -4.81
C MET A 137 -7.20 -25.45 -6.12
N SER A 138 -7.96 -25.00 -7.12
CA SER A 138 -7.39 -24.59 -8.41
C SER A 138 -6.65 -23.26 -8.24
N HIS A 139 -5.33 -23.29 -8.44
CA HIS A 139 -4.42 -22.13 -8.36
C HIS A 139 -4.68 -21.02 -9.41
N GLU A 140 -5.68 -21.18 -10.28
CA GLU A 140 -6.03 -20.25 -11.37
C GLU A 140 -6.92 -19.07 -10.94
N MET A 141 -7.38 -18.98 -9.69
CA MET A 141 -8.17 -17.83 -9.24
C MET A 141 -7.28 -16.67 -8.81
N LEU A 142 -7.23 -15.63 -9.65
CA LEU A 142 -6.75 -14.28 -9.31
C LEU A 142 -7.72 -13.65 -8.31
N ILE A 143 -7.37 -13.73 -7.02
CA ILE A 143 -8.17 -13.14 -5.95
C ILE A 143 -7.43 -11.92 -5.42
N GLN A 144 -8.09 -10.75 -5.46
CA GLN A 144 -7.60 -9.56 -4.78
C GLN A 144 -7.65 -9.79 -3.26
N PRO A 145 -6.54 -9.62 -2.52
CA PRO A 145 -6.57 -9.67 -1.07
C PRO A 145 -7.43 -8.51 -0.54
N LYS A 146 -8.43 -8.80 0.31
CA LYS A 146 -9.15 -7.75 1.03
C LYS A 146 -8.19 -7.08 2.03
N GLN A 147 -8.22 -5.76 2.09
CA GLN A 147 -7.65 -5.02 3.21
C GLN A 147 -8.53 -5.27 4.46
N GLY A 148 -7.92 -5.58 5.61
CA GLY A 148 -8.67 -5.83 6.85
C GLY A 148 -8.00 -6.70 7.93
N LEU A 149 -6.73 -7.11 7.78
CA LEU A 149 -6.01 -7.84 8.84
C LEU A 149 -5.40 -6.86 9.84
N SER A 150 -5.92 -6.82 11.06
CA SER A 150 -5.40 -6.01 12.17
C SER A 150 -4.37 -6.78 13.00
N PHE A 151 -3.22 -6.15 13.24
CA PHE A 151 -2.29 -6.54 14.31
C PHE A 151 -2.76 -5.91 15.63
N ALA A 152 -2.92 -6.72 16.66
CA ALA A 152 -3.02 -6.24 18.03
C ALA A 152 -1.65 -6.32 18.72
N THR A 153 -0.73 -5.45 18.32
CA THR A 153 0.46 -5.04 19.10
C THR A 153 0.90 -3.66 18.58
N GLY A 154 1.13 -2.72 19.50
CA GLY A 154 1.25 -1.28 19.25
C GLY A 154 2.06 -0.86 18.01
N LEU A 155 1.43 0.02 17.22
CA LEU A 155 2.00 0.98 16.27
C LEU A 155 3.22 0.50 15.45
N SER A 156 2.92 -0.15 14.33
CA SER A 156 3.64 0.08 13.07
C SER A 156 2.57 0.21 11.97
N PRO A 157 2.55 1.29 11.17
CA PRO A 157 1.48 1.53 10.22
C PRO A 157 1.49 0.44 9.14
N SER A 158 0.31 -0.08 8.82
CA SER A 158 0.06 -0.74 7.53
C SER A 158 0.72 0.09 6.42
N ARG A 159 1.50 -0.53 5.51
CA ARG A 159 1.95 0.15 4.29
C ARG A 159 0.70 0.58 3.52
N ASN A 160 0.29 1.82 3.73
CA ASN A 160 -0.67 2.49 2.89
C ASN A 160 0.11 2.84 1.61
N LEU A 161 -0.05 2.02 0.57
CA LEU A 161 0.68 2.20 -0.70
C LEU A 161 0.35 3.56 -1.36
N CYS A 162 -0.71 4.25 -0.88
CA CYS A 162 -1.11 5.59 -1.28
C CYS A 162 -1.20 6.52 -0.06
N ASP A 163 -0.13 6.64 0.74
CA ASP A 163 -0.03 7.77 1.68
C ASP A 163 0.18 9.08 0.90
N LEU A 164 -0.90 9.81 0.64
CA LEU A 164 -0.90 11.01 -0.21
C LEU A 164 -0.59 12.30 0.54
N ARG A 165 -0.30 12.24 1.85
CA ARG A 165 -0.23 13.43 2.73
C ARG A 165 0.74 14.49 2.21
N CYS A 166 1.97 14.11 1.88
CA CYS A 166 2.97 15.02 1.33
C CYS A 166 3.53 14.45 0.03
N TYR A 167 2.87 14.77 -1.07
CA TYR A 167 3.19 14.26 -2.39
C TYR A 167 4.13 15.21 -3.14
N GLY A 168 5.41 14.86 -3.23
CA GLY A 168 6.39 15.61 -4.00
C GLY A 168 6.31 15.30 -5.50
N VAL A 169 6.04 16.30 -6.34
CA VAL A 169 6.09 16.18 -7.80
C VAL A 169 7.29 16.95 -8.31
N THR A 170 8.23 16.28 -8.99
CA THR A 170 9.46 16.94 -9.44
C THR A 170 9.23 17.87 -10.62
N ASP A 171 10.09 18.87 -10.77
CA ASP A 171 10.19 19.65 -12.00
C ASP A 171 11.67 20.01 -12.24
N PRO A 172 12.25 19.67 -13.41
CA PRO A 172 13.66 19.93 -13.72
C PRO A 172 14.04 21.40 -13.56
N LEU A 173 13.14 22.33 -13.93
CA LEU A 173 13.38 23.77 -13.89
C LEU A 173 13.41 24.33 -12.46
N CYS A 174 12.86 23.61 -11.48
CA CYS A 174 12.91 24.03 -10.08
C CYS A 174 14.31 23.84 -9.49
N ASN A 175 14.97 22.72 -9.85
CA ASN A 175 16.26 22.36 -9.29
C ASN A 175 17.44 23.09 -9.96
N GLU A 176 17.32 23.40 -11.26
CA GLU A 176 18.32 24.19 -11.99
C GLU A 176 18.57 25.56 -11.34
N LYS A 177 17.50 26.22 -10.87
CA LYS A 177 17.60 27.54 -10.23
C LYS A 177 18.41 27.54 -8.93
N CYS A 178 18.48 26.38 -8.27
CA CYS A 178 19.15 26.21 -6.99
C CYS A 178 20.46 25.39 -7.11
N GLY A 179 20.89 25.06 -8.34
CA GLY A 179 22.13 24.30 -8.58
C GLY A 179 22.11 22.87 -8.04
N ARG A 180 20.94 22.27 -7.83
CA ARG A 180 20.77 20.91 -7.29
C ARG A 180 20.48 19.91 -8.39
N THR A 181 20.96 18.68 -8.22
CA THR A 181 20.50 17.57 -9.08
C THR A 181 19.10 17.11 -8.68
N MET A 182 18.39 16.47 -9.61
CA MET A 182 17.07 15.89 -9.32
C MET A 182 17.12 14.89 -8.16
N VAL A 183 18.12 13.99 -8.18
CA VAL A 183 18.30 12.96 -7.15
C VAL A 183 18.58 13.58 -5.79
N GLU A 184 19.38 14.64 -5.73
CA GLU A 184 19.64 15.37 -4.49
C GLU A 184 18.39 16.05 -3.94
N ALA A 185 17.60 16.69 -4.81
CA ALA A 185 16.37 17.33 -4.40
C ALA A 185 15.33 16.32 -3.86
N VAL A 186 15.22 15.15 -4.51
CA VAL A 186 14.40 14.05 -4.00
C VAL A 186 14.91 13.53 -2.66
N ARG A 187 16.23 13.36 -2.49
CA ARG A 187 16.82 12.93 -1.21
C ARG A 187 16.46 13.88 -0.07
N LEU A 188 16.48 15.19 -0.32
CA LEU A 188 16.08 16.20 0.67
C LEU A 188 14.58 16.14 0.97
N ALA A 189 13.73 16.01 -0.05
CA ALA A 189 12.29 15.85 0.15
C ALA A 189 11.96 14.58 0.97
N VAL A 190 12.63 13.45 0.69
CA VAL A 190 12.51 12.20 1.47
C VAL A 190 12.92 12.41 2.93
N ALA A 191 14.03 13.10 3.19
CA ALA A 191 14.46 13.43 4.55
C ALA A 191 13.46 14.36 5.28
N GLY A 192 12.75 15.18 4.52
CA GLY A 192 11.71 16.09 5.01
C GLY A 192 10.39 15.39 5.33
N GLY A 193 10.20 14.15 4.89
CA GLY A 193 9.00 13.36 5.15
C GLY A 193 8.04 13.25 3.97
N ALA A 194 8.51 13.43 2.73
CA ALA A 194 7.70 13.14 1.55
C ALA A 194 7.14 11.71 1.64
N THR A 195 5.84 11.54 1.43
CA THR A 195 5.17 10.24 1.54
C THR A 195 5.07 9.52 0.20
N ILE A 196 5.20 10.27 -0.90
CA ILE A 196 5.22 9.77 -2.27
C ILE A 196 5.98 10.75 -3.17
N ILE A 197 6.70 10.23 -4.16
CA ILE A 197 7.44 11.03 -5.16
C ILE A 197 6.91 10.72 -6.55
N GLN A 198 6.58 11.75 -7.33
CA GLN A 198 6.33 11.62 -8.76
C GLN A 198 7.49 12.24 -9.52
N LEU A 199 8.18 11.40 -10.26
CA LEU A 199 9.25 11.82 -11.14
C LEU A 199 8.65 12.25 -12.48
N ARG A 200 8.68 13.56 -12.69
CA ARG A 200 8.24 14.21 -13.92
C ARG A 200 9.42 14.84 -14.63
N GLU A 201 9.65 14.33 -15.83
CA GLU A 201 10.72 14.72 -16.72
C GLU A 201 10.16 14.78 -18.15
N LYS A 202 10.50 15.84 -18.90
CA LYS A 202 9.94 16.12 -20.23
C LYS A 202 10.99 16.14 -21.34
N ASP A 203 12.23 16.45 -21.00
CA ASP A 203 13.27 16.77 -21.97
C ASP A 203 14.28 15.63 -22.11
N LEU A 204 14.34 14.70 -21.14
CA LEU A 204 15.19 13.52 -21.26
C LEU A 204 14.62 12.49 -22.26
N ASP A 205 15.55 11.89 -23.01
CA ASP A 205 15.25 10.69 -23.77
C ASP A 205 14.89 9.50 -22.86
N ALA A 206 14.25 8.49 -23.43
CA ALA A 206 13.73 7.35 -22.69
C ALA A 206 14.82 6.61 -21.89
N ARG A 207 16.05 6.50 -22.42
CA ARG A 207 17.13 5.77 -21.76
C ARG A 207 17.58 6.52 -20.51
N LYS A 208 17.88 7.80 -20.66
CA LYS A 208 18.30 8.66 -19.54
C LYS A 208 17.21 8.80 -18.50
N PHE A 209 15.94 8.84 -18.92
CA PHE A 209 14.83 8.90 -17.97
C PHE A 209 14.72 7.60 -17.15
N VAL A 210 14.89 6.42 -17.76
CA VAL A 210 14.94 5.15 -17.02
C VAL A 210 16.12 5.09 -16.04
N GLU A 211 17.30 5.59 -16.45
CA GLU A 211 18.47 5.68 -15.58
C GLU A 211 18.19 6.58 -14.37
N LEU A 212 17.67 7.79 -14.60
CA LEU A 212 17.29 8.73 -13.54
C LEU A 212 16.23 8.13 -12.60
N ALA A 213 15.20 7.46 -13.16
CA ALA A 213 14.16 6.80 -12.37
C ALA A 213 14.75 5.74 -11.43
N ARG A 214 15.74 4.95 -11.88
CA ARG A 214 16.43 3.95 -11.04
C ARG A 214 17.26 4.60 -9.94
N GLU A 215 17.92 5.72 -10.22
CA GLU A 215 18.65 6.47 -9.19
C GLU A 215 17.69 7.01 -8.11
N VAL A 216 16.56 7.57 -8.53
CA VAL A 216 15.51 8.05 -7.62
C VAL A 216 14.89 6.92 -6.80
N LEU A 217 14.62 5.76 -7.42
CA LEU A 217 14.15 4.55 -6.73
C LEU A 217 15.16 4.06 -5.68
N ALA A 218 16.46 4.11 -5.97
CA ALA A 218 17.49 3.71 -5.02
C ALA A 218 17.52 4.58 -3.75
N VAL A 219 17.18 5.87 -3.88
CA VAL A 219 17.10 6.81 -2.75
C VAL A 219 15.81 6.65 -1.95
N THR A 220 14.69 6.27 -2.59
CA THR A 220 13.35 6.25 -1.96
C THR A 220 12.97 4.89 -1.37
N ARG A 221 13.35 3.79 -2.01
CA ARG A 221 13.03 2.41 -1.58
C ARG A 221 13.46 2.08 -0.15
N PRO A 222 14.66 2.47 0.35
CA PRO A 222 15.06 2.23 1.74
C PRO A 222 14.11 2.87 2.77
N HIS A 223 13.40 3.93 2.37
CA HIS A 223 12.44 4.64 3.21
C HIS A 223 10.99 4.14 2.99
N GLY A 224 10.78 3.19 2.08
CA GLY A 224 9.45 2.69 1.73
C GLY A 224 8.56 3.71 1.03
N ILE A 225 9.15 4.76 0.43
CA ILE A 225 8.43 5.82 -0.27
C ILE A 225 8.26 5.40 -1.74
N PRO A 226 7.02 5.31 -2.26
CA PRO A 226 6.77 4.93 -3.65
C PRO A 226 7.19 6.03 -4.63
N VAL A 227 7.65 5.61 -5.81
CA VAL A 227 7.97 6.49 -6.94
C VAL A 227 7.02 6.22 -8.11
N LEU A 228 6.34 7.27 -8.55
CA LEU A 228 5.46 7.25 -9.72
C LEU A 228 6.12 7.97 -10.89
N ILE A 229 6.02 7.40 -12.09
CA ILE A 229 6.47 8.07 -13.32
C ILE A 229 5.32 8.85 -13.93
N ASN A 230 5.55 10.12 -14.24
CA ASN A 230 4.57 10.95 -14.92
C ASN A 230 4.48 10.59 -16.41
N ASP A 231 3.26 10.31 -16.89
CA ASP A 231 2.82 10.02 -18.28
C ASP A 231 3.44 8.78 -18.96
N ARG A 232 4.73 8.50 -18.72
CA ARG A 232 5.54 7.51 -19.43
C ARG A 232 5.45 6.11 -18.82
N VAL A 233 4.39 5.37 -19.18
CA VAL A 233 4.18 3.97 -18.75
C VAL A 233 5.33 3.04 -19.13
N ASP A 234 5.92 3.24 -20.31
CA ASP A 234 7.08 2.48 -20.77
C ASP A 234 8.30 2.66 -19.86
N VAL A 235 8.56 3.88 -19.39
CA VAL A 235 9.64 4.19 -18.44
C VAL A 235 9.34 3.57 -17.07
N ALA A 236 8.09 3.61 -16.60
CA ALA A 236 7.71 2.95 -15.35
C ALA A 236 7.97 1.44 -15.37
N ILE A 237 7.61 0.77 -16.47
CA ILE A 237 7.88 -0.66 -16.66
C ILE A 237 9.39 -0.93 -16.70
N ALA A 238 10.14 -0.18 -17.52
CA ALA A 238 11.57 -0.40 -17.70
C ALA A 238 12.41 -0.10 -16.45
N SER A 239 11.96 0.84 -15.61
CA SER A 239 12.61 1.18 -14.34
C SER A 239 12.12 0.37 -13.14
N ASP A 240 11.04 -0.40 -13.29
CA ASP A 240 10.32 -1.05 -12.18
C ASP A 240 9.86 -0.04 -11.11
N ALA A 241 9.36 1.10 -11.56
CA ALA A 241 8.73 2.09 -10.69
C ALA A 241 7.46 1.53 -10.02
N ASP A 242 7.04 2.12 -8.91
CA ASP A 242 5.90 1.65 -8.13
C ASP A 242 4.55 1.92 -8.82
N GLY A 243 4.54 2.84 -9.78
CA GLY A 243 3.37 3.15 -10.57
C GLY A 243 3.55 4.31 -11.53
N VAL A 244 2.43 4.84 -12.00
CA VAL A 244 2.37 5.97 -12.91
C VAL A 244 1.31 6.98 -12.48
N HIS A 245 1.46 8.20 -12.96
CA HIS A 245 0.39 9.19 -12.97
C HIS A 245 0.15 9.63 -14.41
N VAL A 246 -1.10 9.63 -14.86
CA VAL A 246 -1.48 9.98 -16.23
C VAL A 246 -2.50 11.12 -16.27
N GLY A 247 -2.46 11.93 -17.31
CA GLY A 247 -3.43 12.97 -17.63
C GLY A 247 -4.52 12.52 -18.59
N GLN A 248 -5.48 13.42 -18.82
CA GLN A 248 -6.66 13.18 -19.69
C GLN A 248 -6.31 12.97 -21.17
N SER A 249 -5.15 13.44 -21.61
CA SER A 249 -4.67 13.29 -22.99
C SER A 249 -3.73 12.11 -23.21
N ASP A 250 -3.43 11.37 -22.14
CA ASP A 250 -2.47 10.27 -22.17
C ASP A 250 -3.19 8.94 -22.44
N ILE A 251 -2.46 7.84 -22.31
CA ILE A 251 -3.01 6.49 -22.45
C ILE A 251 -4.13 6.23 -21.44
N ASN A 252 -5.19 5.52 -21.86
CA ASN A 252 -6.33 5.23 -21.00
C ASN A 252 -5.92 4.40 -19.77
N VAL A 253 -6.59 4.66 -18.65
CA VAL A 253 -6.34 3.99 -17.36
C VAL A 253 -6.47 2.47 -17.48
N SER A 254 -7.47 1.99 -18.22
CA SER A 254 -7.69 0.56 -18.45
C SER A 254 -6.54 -0.12 -19.20
N ASP A 255 -5.98 0.56 -20.20
CA ASP A 255 -4.82 0.10 -20.96
C ASP A 255 -3.55 0.12 -20.08
N VAL A 256 -3.35 1.19 -19.30
CA VAL A 256 -2.26 1.27 -18.31
C VAL A 256 -2.34 0.13 -17.31
N ARG A 257 -3.52 -0.16 -16.78
CA ARG A 257 -3.75 -1.27 -15.84
C ARG A 257 -3.44 -2.62 -16.46
N ALA A 258 -3.79 -2.84 -17.72
CA ALA A 258 -3.43 -4.06 -18.44
C ALA A 258 -1.91 -4.21 -18.62
N MET A 259 -1.18 -3.11 -18.82
CA MET A 259 0.27 -3.11 -18.98
C MET A 259 1.03 -3.29 -17.66
N LEU A 260 0.62 -2.59 -16.60
CA LEU A 260 1.31 -2.58 -15.30
C LEU A 260 0.88 -3.72 -14.36
N GLY A 261 -0.29 -4.29 -14.61
CA GLY A 261 -0.90 -5.30 -13.75
C GLY A 261 -1.60 -4.70 -12.51
N PRO A 262 -2.16 -5.58 -11.65
CA PRO A 262 -3.09 -5.18 -10.61
C PRO A 262 -2.43 -4.62 -9.34
N GLN A 263 -1.09 -4.48 -9.31
CA GLN A 263 -0.36 -4.15 -8.08
C GLN A 263 0.32 -2.77 -8.12
N LYS A 264 0.60 -2.25 -9.32
CA LYS A 264 1.25 -0.95 -9.47
C LYS A 264 0.22 0.17 -9.30
N ILE A 265 0.65 1.29 -8.76
CA ILE A 265 -0.21 2.44 -8.48
C ILE A 265 -0.54 3.18 -9.78
N ILE A 266 -1.79 3.59 -9.98
CA ILE A 266 -2.22 4.43 -11.10
C ILE A 266 -2.95 5.65 -10.56
N GLY A 267 -2.31 6.81 -10.70
CA GLY A 267 -2.92 8.11 -10.44
C GLY A 267 -3.46 8.75 -11.71
N VAL A 268 -4.55 9.51 -11.58
CA VAL A 268 -5.16 10.22 -12.72
C VAL A 268 -5.38 11.69 -12.38
N SER A 269 -4.94 12.60 -13.26
CA SER A 269 -5.26 14.02 -13.14
C SER A 269 -6.72 14.27 -13.54
N VAL A 270 -7.47 14.98 -12.71
CA VAL A 270 -8.89 15.34 -12.95
C VAL A 270 -9.14 16.81 -12.66
N GLY A 271 -10.10 17.41 -13.38
CA GLY A 271 -10.54 18.79 -13.23
C GLY A 271 -12.06 18.95 -13.06
N SER A 272 -12.82 17.86 -13.14
CA SER A 272 -14.27 17.86 -12.95
C SER A 272 -14.76 16.60 -12.22
N VAL A 273 -15.99 16.65 -11.71
CA VAL A 273 -16.66 15.51 -11.08
C VAL A 273 -16.85 14.36 -12.08
N ASP A 274 -17.22 14.66 -13.32
CA ASP A 274 -17.41 13.63 -14.33
C ASP A 274 -16.11 12.90 -14.63
N GLU A 275 -15.00 13.61 -14.81
CA GLU A 275 -13.67 13.01 -15.00
C GLU A 275 -13.26 12.14 -13.80
N ALA A 276 -13.56 12.57 -12.57
CA ALA A 276 -13.27 11.81 -11.36
C ALA A 276 -14.00 10.47 -11.31
N ILE A 277 -15.30 10.47 -11.56
CA ILE A 277 -16.13 9.25 -11.58
C ILE A 277 -15.65 8.30 -12.69
N HIS A 278 -15.30 8.83 -13.87
CA HIS A 278 -14.78 8.00 -14.96
C HIS A 278 -13.42 7.39 -14.61
N ALA A 279 -12.50 8.16 -14.04
CA ALA A 279 -11.19 7.68 -13.65
C ALA A 279 -11.27 6.58 -12.58
N GLU A 280 -12.13 6.73 -11.57
CA GLU A 280 -12.38 5.70 -10.56
C GLU A 280 -12.93 4.43 -11.20
N ARG A 281 -13.97 4.54 -12.02
CA ARG A 281 -14.58 3.40 -12.71
C ARG A 281 -13.56 2.64 -13.58
N ASP A 282 -12.64 3.37 -14.21
CA ASP A 282 -11.65 2.80 -15.10
C ASP A 282 -10.43 2.21 -14.34
N GLY A 283 -10.41 2.30 -13.01
CA GLY A 283 -9.49 1.57 -12.13
C GLY A 283 -8.30 2.39 -11.62
N ALA A 284 -8.46 3.71 -11.50
CA ALA A 284 -7.51 4.57 -10.81
C ALA A 284 -7.42 4.22 -9.31
N ASP A 285 -6.22 4.25 -8.75
CA ASP A 285 -5.98 4.02 -7.32
C ASP A 285 -6.11 5.32 -6.51
N TYR A 286 -5.91 6.48 -7.15
CA TYR A 286 -6.13 7.80 -6.56
C TYR A 286 -6.26 8.88 -7.65
N LEU A 287 -6.76 10.06 -7.27
CA LEU A 287 -6.95 11.19 -8.17
C LEU A 287 -6.10 12.39 -7.78
N GLY A 288 -5.52 13.07 -8.77
CA GLY A 288 -4.92 14.40 -8.63
C GLY A 288 -5.90 15.48 -9.08
N ALA A 289 -6.58 16.13 -8.14
CA ALA A 289 -7.53 17.21 -8.43
C ALA A 289 -6.77 18.52 -8.67
N GLY A 290 -6.64 18.90 -9.94
CA GLY A 290 -5.67 19.89 -10.40
C GLY A 290 -6.24 21.26 -10.76
N GLY A 291 -5.46 22.31 -10.48
CA GLY A 291 -5.88 23.70 -10.66
C GLY A 291 -6.55 24.27 -9.42
N ALA A 292 -6.15 23.80 -8.22
CA ALA A 292 -6.70 24.25 -6.95
C ALA A 292 -6.59 25.78 -6.78
N TYR A 293 -5.43 26.31 -7.12
CA TYR A 293 -5.08 27.73 -7.05
C TYR A 293 -4.30 28.16 -8.30
N PRO A 294 -4.18 29.46 -8.59
CA PRO A 294 -3.34 29.94 -9.69
C PRO A 294 -1.88 29.50 -9.52
N THR A 295 -1.27 28.99 -10.60
CA THR A 295 0.13 28.51 -10.62
C THR A 295 0.81 28.87 -11.95
N GLY A 296 2.13 29.08 -11.91
CA GLY A 296 2.97 29.28 -13.10
C GLY A 296 3.68 28.01 -13.61
N THR A 297 3.48 26.86 -12.97
CA THR A 297 4.23 25.61 -13.26
C THR A 297 3.69 24.83 -14.46
N LYS A 298 2.40 25.01 -14.81
CA LYS A 298 1.78 24.41 -15.99
C LYS A 298 1.01 25.51 -16.73
N VAL A 299 1.45 25.81 -17.96
CA VAL A 299 0.92 26.93 -18.77
C VAL A 299 -0.56 26.75 -19.14
N ASP A 300 -1.05 25.49 -19.16
CA ASP A 300 -2.42 25.13 -19.56
C ASP A 300 -3.34 24.71 -18.38
N ALA A 301 -3.00 25.04 -17.14
CA ALA A 301 -3.82 24.65 -16.00
C ALA A 301 -5.00 25.61 -15.79
N ASN A 302 -6.20 25.20 -16.18
CA ASN A 302 -7.44 25.87 -15.76
C ASN A 302 -7.59 25.74 -14.23
N CYS A 303 -7.76 26.88 -13.55
CA CYS A 303 -7.97 26.90 -12.10
C CYS A 303 -9.42 26.46 -11.78
N ILE A 304 -9.59 25.24 -11.30
CA ILE A 304 -10.90 24.67 -10.93
C ILE A 304 -11.40 25.19 -9.57
N GLY A 305 -10.47 25.66 -8.72
CA GLY A 305 -10.77 26.18 -7.39
C GLY A 305 -11.06 25.10 -6.34
N VAL A 306 -10.92 25.47 -5.07
CA VAL A 306 -11.05 24.58 -3.91
C VAL A 306 -12.45 23.97 -3.79
N SER A 307 -13.49 24.70 -4.19
CA SER A 307 -14.87 24.19 -4.17
C SER A 307 -15.09 23.00 -5.12
N MET A 308 -14.41 22.99 -6.28
CA MET A 308 -14.45 21.87 -7.20
C MET A 308 -13.72 20.67 -6.62
N ILE A 309 -12.58 20.87 -5.94
CA ILE A 309 -11.87 19.78 -5.24
C ILE A 309 -12.79 19.10 -4.24
N GLY A 310 -13.50 19.86 -3.41
CA GLY A 310 -14.46 19.26 -2.47
C GLY A 310 -15.62 18.55 -3.16
N SER A 311 -16.04 19.03 -4.34
CA SER A 311 -17.08 18.35 -5.13
C SER A 311 -16.59 17.03 -5.71
N ILE A 312 -15.33 16.96 -6.15
CA ILE A 312 -14.66 15.74 -6.60
C ILE A 312 -14.53 14.76 -5.42
N CYS A 313 -14.03 15.21 -4.27
CA CYS A 313 -13.84 14.34 -3.09
C CYS A 313 -15.14 13.68 -2.61
N ARG A 314 -16.30 14.37 -2.77
CA ARG A 314 -17.62 13.80 -2.40
C ARG A 314 -18.19 12.84 -3.44
N ALA A 315 -17.63 12.80 -4.65
CA ALA A 315 -18.19 12.06 -5.77
C ALA A 315 -17.53 10.69 -5.99
N VAL A 316 -16.42 10.42 -5.31
CA VAL A 316 -15.63 9.18 -5.45
C VAL A 316 -15.29 8.60 -4.09
N ASP A 317 -15.01 7.30 -4.04
CA ASP A 317 -14.60 6.56 -2.84
C ASP A 317 -13.07 6.40 -2.76
N ILE A 318 -12.35 6.62 -3.87
CA ILE A 318 -10.88 6.57 -3.91
C ILE A 318 -10.21 7.86 -3.40
N PRO A 319 -8.97 7.78 -2.88
CA PRO A 319 -8.25 8.93 -2.35
C PRO A 319 -8.03 10.07 -3.35
N VAL A 320 -8.07 11.31 -2.88
CA VAL A 320 -7.88 12.51 -3.70
C VAL A 320 -6.78 13.39 -3.14
N VAL A 321 -5.82 13.80 -3.98
CA VAL A 321 -4.79 14.80 -3.66
C VAL A 321 -5.08 16.11 -4.37
N ALA A 322 -4.97 17.23 -3.65
CA ALA A 322 -5.07 18.55 -4.26
C ALA A 322 -3.74 18.95 -4.93
N ILE A 323 -3.80 19.43 -6.18
CA ILE A 323 -2.61 19.87 -6.92
C ILE A 323 -2.83 21.20 -7.65
N GLY A 324 -1.75 21.97 -7.80
CA GLY A 324 -1.72 23.21 -8.56
C GLY A 324 -1.85 24.44 -7.65
N GLY A 325 -0.74 25.16 -7.48
CA GLY A 325 -0.70 26.40 -6.69
C GLY A 325 -0.78 26.19 -5.17
N ILE A 326 -0.54 24.96 -4.71
CA ILE A 326 -0.46 24.63 -3.28
C ILE A 326 0.74 25.36 -2.64
N LYS A 327 0.48 26.01 -1.51
CA LYS A 327 1.41 26.72 -0.64
C LYS A 327 1.10 26.39 0.82
N LEU A 328 2.01 26.72 1.72
CA LEU A 328 1.80 26.48 3.16
C LEU A 328 0.53 27.20 3.66
N GLU A 329 0.28 28.41 3.16
CA GLU A 329 -0.89 29.20 3.55
C GLU A 329 -2.25 28.58 3.14
N ASN A 330 -2.28 27.70 2.14
CA ASN A 330 -3.54 27.19 1.56
C ASN A 330 -3.68 25.65 1.59
N ALA A 331 -2.63 24.93 1.99
CA ALA A 331 -2.65 23.46 2.08
C ALA A 331 -3.76 22.96 3.02
N ALA A 332 -3.95 23.59 4.18
CA ALA A 332 -4.98 23.20 5.14
C ALA A 332 -6.41 23.33 4.58
N GLU A 333 -6.67 24.34 3.74
CA GLU A 333 -7.97 24.55 3.11
C GLU A 333 -8.31 23.42 2.13
N SER A 334 -7.30 22.91 1.41
CA SER A 334 -7.46 21.77 0.50
C SER A 334 -7.86 20.49 1.25
N ILE A 335 -7.30 20.26 2.44
CA ILE A 335 -7.67 19.13 3.30
C ILE A 335 -9.06 19.31 3.88
N ALA A 336 -9.41 20.52 4.32
CA ALA A 336 -10.71 20.84 4.91
C ALA A 336 -11.88 20.53 3.96
N VAL A 337 -11.69 20.68 2.65
CA VAL A 337 -12.74 20.35 1.66
C VAL A 337 -12.82 18.87 1.28
N GLY A 338 -11.93 18.02 1.78
CA GLY A 338 -12.00 16.57 1.62
C GLY A 338 -10.77 15.90 1.02
N ALA A 339 -9.74 16.64 0.58
CA ALA A 339 -8.53 16.01 0.04
C ALA A 339 -7.76 15.22 1.12
N ASP A 340 -7.18 14.09 0.76
CA ASP A 340 -6.41 13.22 1.66
C ASP A 340 -4.94 13.64 1.78
N GLY A 341 -4.53 14.62 0.98
CA GLY A 341 -3.21 15.21 1.01
C GLY A 341 -3.03 16.30 -0.02
N VAL A 342 -1.78 16.75 -0.18
CA VAL A 342 -1.43 17.76 -1.18
C VAL A 342 -0.23 17.33 -2.02
N ALA A 343 -0.30 17.64 -3.31
CA ALA A 343 0.78 17.44 -4.26
C ALA A 343 1.46 18.77 -4.57
N VAL A 344 2.76 18.83 -4.29
CA VAL A 344 3.54 20.07 -4.29
C VAL A 344 4.73 19.94 -5.23
N VAL A 345 4.85 20.92 -6.12
CA VAL A 345 5.96 21.03 -7.08
C VAL A 345 6.98 22.06 -6.58
N SER A 346 6.80 23.33 -6.98
CA SER A 346 7.74 24.40 -6.68
C SER A 346 7.83 24.74 -5.19
N GLY A 347 6.75 24.50 -4.43
CA GLY A 347 6.76 24.72 -2.98
C GLY A 347 7.79 23.86 -2.24
N ILE A 348 8.18 22.71 -2.79
CA ILE A 348 9.25 21.86 -2.26
C ILE A 348 10.53 22.04 -3.09
N PHE A 349 10.46 21.78 -4.40
CA PHE A 349 11.66 21.63 -5.21
C PHE A 349 12.34 22.95 -5.58
N ALA A 350 11.61 24.07 -5.56
CA ALA A 350 12.19 25.40 -5.77
C ALA A 350 12.48 26.16 -4.46
N ALA A 351 12.20 25.56 -3.29
CA ALA A 351 12.58 26.13 -2.00
C ALA A 351 14.09 26.02 -1.81
N ASP A 352 14.72 26.97 -1.10
CA ASP A 352 16.16 26.91 -0.80
C ASP A 352 16.52 25.63 -0.04
N ASP A 353 15.64 25.22 0.89
CA ASP A 353 15.72 24.00 1.68
C ASP A 353 14.47 23.10 1.43
N PRO A 354 14.54 22.15 0.47
CA PRO A 354 13.45 21.21 0.20
C PRO A 354 13.10 20.30 1.39
N GLU A 355 14.06 20.01 2.27
CA GLU A 355 13.83 19.17 3.45
C GLU A 355 12.91 19.88 4.43
N SER A 356 13.24 21.13 4.80
CA SER A 356 12.39 21.95 5.67
C SER A 356 11.02 22.20 5.05
N ALA A 357 10.98 22.55 3.75
CA ALA A 357 9.72 22.82 3.06
C ALA A 357 8.79 21.61 3.08
N CYS A 358 9.31 20.41 2.80
CA CYS A 358 8.54 19.18 2.82
C CYS A 358 8.02 18.84 4.22
N ARG A 359 8.83 19.06 5.25
CA ARG A 359 8.46 18.88 6.66
C ARG A 359 7.30 19.80 7.08
N ASP A 360 7.34 21.06 6.63
CA ASP A 360 6.30 22.05 6.93
C ASP A 360 4.97 21.68 6.25
N PHE A 361 5.01 21.23 4.99
CA PHE A 361 3.81 20.72 4.31
C PHE A 361 3.21 19.51 5.01
N LEU A 362 4.03 18.51 5.36
CA LEU A 362 3.54 17.31 6.04
C LEU A 362 2.88 17.67 7.38
N LYS A 363 3.50 18.57 8.16
CA LYS A 363 2.96 19.02 9.44
C LYS A 363 1.58 19.68 9.27
N ILE A 364 1.44 20.61 8.33
CA ILE A 364 0.15 21.30 8.09
C ILE A 364 -0.93 20.31 7.67
N VAL A 365 -0.58 19.34 6.82
CA VAL A 365 -1.52 18.31 6.36
C VAL A 365 -1.94 17.40 7.51
N ASP A 366 -1.00 16.94 8.35
CA ASP A 366 -1.30 16.11 9.52
C ASP A 366 -2.24 16.85 10.50
N GLU A 367 -1.95 18.11 10.81
CA GLU A 367 -2.79 18.94 11.67
C GLU A 367 -4.20 19.14 11.09
N ALA A 368 -4.30 19.39 9.78
CA ALA A 368 -5.58 19.57 9.10
C ALA A 368 -6.41 18.28 9.01
N LEU A 369 -5.77 17.13 8.77
CA LEU A 369 -6.44 15.82 8.74
C LEU A 369 -6.99 15.45 10.13
N ILE A 370 -6.21 15.69 11.19
CA ILE A 370 -6.68 15.49 12.57
C ILE A 370 -7.90 16.36 12.84
N SER A 371 -7.85 17.64 12.46
CA SER A 371 -8.94 18.60 12.66
C SER A 371 -10.22 18.14 11.95
N ARG A 372 -10.13 17.72 10.68
CA ARG A 372 -11.29 17.21 9.91
C ARG A 372 -11.96 16.03 10.59
N VAL A 373 -11.18 15.04 11.03
CA VAL A 373 -11.73 13.84 11.72
C VAL A 373 -12.43 14.22 13.02
N THR A 374 -11.97 15.26 13.73
CA THR A 374 -12.65 15.73 14.95
C THR A 374 -13.95 16.47 14.66
N GLU A 375 -14.03 17.23 13.56
CA GLU A 375 -15.24 17.95 13.15
C GLU A 375 -16.34 16.99 12.69
N ASP A 376 -15.99 15.97 11.90
CA ASP A 376 -16.93 14.95 11.40
C ASP A 376 -17.59 14.15 12.55
N ARG A 377 -16.85 13.91 13.64
CA ARG A 377 -17.38 13.24 14.84
C ARG A 377 -18.37 14.10 15.60
N ASN A 378 -18.14 15.41 15.65
CA ASN A 378 -19.01 16.35 16.36
C ASN A 378 -20.26 16.73 15.55
N SER A 379 -20.23 16.61 14.22
CA SER A 379 -21.40 16.84 13.35
C SER A 379 -22.34 15.64 13.25
N SER A 380 -21.85 14.44 13.61
CA SER A 380 -22.60 13.18 13.58
C SER A 380 -23.27 12.82 14.92
N SER A 381 -23.07 13.66 15.95
CA SER A 381 -23.68 13.57 17.30
C SER A 381 -24.74 14.65 17.49
#